data_AF-A0A955C157-F1
#
_entry.id   AF-A0A955C157-F1
#
_cell.length_a   1.000
_cell.length_b   1.000
_cell.length_c   1.000
_cell.angle_alpha   90.00
_cell.angle_beta   90.00
_cell.angle_gamma   90.00
#
_symmetry.space_group_name_H-M   'P 1'
#
loop_
_entity.id
_entity.type
_entity.pdbx_description
1 polymer ?
#
loop_
_entity_poly.entity_id
_entity_poly.type
_entity_poly.pdbx_seq_one_letter_code
_entity_poly.pdbx_strand_id
1 'polypeptide(L)'
;MTTTTTTTETLTRPEPMTISARLAQFVFERFDCAAHRVDVRHLWSKGDTHYFRVNAWRSLIGGDNRIVQSAFVSVTEDGEHIELTDMTHAAIAA
;
A
#
# COMPACT_ATOMS: atom_id res chain seq x y z
N MET A 1 45.46 15.35 -14.39
CA MET A 1 44.97 15.22 -12.99
C MET A 1 43.46 15.17 -13.07
N THR A 2 42.81 14.10 -12.62
CA THR A 2 41.37 13.88 -12.76
C THR A 2 40.72 14.06 -11.40
N THR A 3 39.79 15.02 -11.28
CA THR A 3 39.14 15.34 -10.02
C THR A 3 37.83 14.58 -9.92
N THR A 4 37.71 13.69 -8.92
CA THR A 4 36.47 12.97 -8.62
C THR A 4 35.66 13.78 -7.62
N THR A 5 34.48 14.25 -8.03
CA THR A 5 33.53 14.93 -7.14
C THR A 5 32.60 13.89 -6.52
N THR A 6 32.69 13.70 -5.20
CA THR A 6 31.76 12.86 -4.44
C THR A 6 30.60 13.72 -3.96
N THR A 7 29.42 13.52 -4.53
CA THR A 7 28.17 14.12 -4.04
C THR A 7 27.57 13.20 -2.98
N THR A 8 27.51 13.66 -1.74
CA THR A 8 26.83 12.99 -0.64
C THR A 8 25.34 13.35 -0.69
N GLU A 9 24.49 12.44 -1.15
CA GLU A 9 23.04 12.57 -1.00
C GLU A 9 22.65 12.23 0.44
N THR A 10 22.27 13.26 1.21
CA THR A 10 21.69 13.09 2.54
C THR A 10 20.28 12.53 2.38
N LEU A 11 20.09 11.24 2.66
CA LEU A 11 18.79 10.59 2.70
C LEU A 11 18.01 11.07 3.93
N THR A 12 17.25 12.16 3.80
CA THR A 12 16.34 12.62 4.84
C THR A 12 15.23 11.60 5.04
N ARG A 13 15.06 11.13 6.28
CA ARG A 13 13.93 10.26 6.66
C ARG A 13 12.63 10.96 6.28
N PRO A 14 11.79 10.40 5.38
CA PRO A 14 10.54 11.06 5.02
C PRO A 14 9.68 11.23 6.27
N GLU A 15 9.09 12.41 6.45
CA GLU A 15 8.03 12.61 7.43
C GLU A 15 6.93 11.56 7.20
N PRO A 16 6.20 11.12 8.24
CA PRO A 16 5.05 10.23 8.04
C PRO A 16 4.07 10.93 7.11
N MET A 17 4.08 10.53 5.84
CA MET A 17 3.20 11.04 4.82
C MET A 17 1.79 10.60 5.20
N THR A 18 0.97 11.52 5.67
CA THR A 18 -0.44 11.25 5.92
C THR A 18 -1.10 11.07 4.56
N ILE A 19 -1.44 9.82 4.25
CA ILE A 19 -2.17 9.48 3.04
C ILE A 19 -3.56 10.09 3.10
N SER A 20 -4.05 10.59 1.96
CA SER A 20 -5.41 11.12 1.89
C SER A 20 -6.42 10.03 2.26
N ALA A 21 -7.44 10.38 3.05
CA ALA A 21 -8.51 9.44 3.38
C ALA A 21 -9.19 8.88 2.11
N ARG A 22 -9.21 9.69 1.06
CA ARG A 22 -9.69 9.33 -0.29
C ARG A 22 -8.87 8.21 -0.91
N LEU A 23 -7.54 8.26 -0.84
CA LEU A 23 -6.67 7.22 -1.37
C LEU A 23 -6.84 5.89 -0.61
N ALA A 24 -6.93 5.95 0.72
CA ALA A 24 -7.20 4.77 1.54
C ALA A 24 -8.56 4.14 1.22
N GLN A 25 -9.60 4.96 1.04
CA GLN A 25 -10.93 4.50 0.64
C GLN A 25 -10.91 3.86 -0.75
N PHE A 26 -10.24 4.49 -1.73
CA PHE A 26 -10.11 3.93 -3.08
C PHE A 26 -9.47 2.54 -3.06
N VAL A 27 -8.39 2.34 -2.28
CA VAL A 27 -7.75 1.03 -2.14
C VAL A 27 -8.68 0.03 -1.43
N PHE A 28 -9.40 0.46 -0.39
CA PHE A 28 -10.35 -0.37 0.35
C PHE A 28 -11.47 -0.92 -0.55
N GLU A 29 -12.08 -0.06 -1.38
CA GLU A 29 -13.21 -0.42 -2.25
C GLU A 29 -12.86 -1.45 -3.33
N ARG A 30 -11.57 -1.66 -3.63
CA ARG A 30 -11.12 -2.67 -4.61
C ARG A 30 -10.97 -4.08 -4.02
N PHE A 31 -11.15 -4.25 -2.72
CA PHE A 31 -11.13 -5.56 -2.07
C PHE A 31 -12.56 -6.01 -1.77
N ASP A 32 -12.98 -7.08 -2.44
CA ASP A 32 -14.35 -7.59 -2.41
C ASP A 32 -14.82 -7.93 -0.98
N CYS A 33 -16.04 -7.50 -0.68
CA CYS A 33 -16.60 -7.18 0.63
C CYS A 33 -16.98 -8.40 1.49
N ALA A 34 -16.62 -9.62 1.07
CA ALA A 34 -16.84 -10.84 1.85
C ALA A 34 -15.89 -10.97 3.05
N ALA A 35 -15.01 -9.99 3.25
CA ALA A 35 -14.14 -9.85 4.40
C ALA A 35 -14.83 -9.04 5.51
N HIS A 36 -14.73 -9.52 6.76
CA HIS A 36 -15.26 -8.79 7.92
C HIS A 36 -14.39 -7.58 8.31
N ARG A 37 -13.13 -7.56 7.84
CA ARG A 37 -12.14 -6.53 8.13
C ARG A 37 -11.13 -6.47 6.99
N VAL A 38 -10.82 -5.27 6.52
CA VAL A 38 -9.71 -5.02 5.59
C VAL A 38 -8.69 -4.14 6.31
N ASP A 39 -7.42 -4.54 6.25
CA ASP A 39 -6.29 -3.79 6.75
C ASP A 39 -5.49 -3.25 5.56
N VAL A 40 -5.38 -1.93 5.45
CA VAL A 40 -4.64 -1.24 4.41
C VAL A 40 -3.41 -0.60 5.05
N ARG A 41 -2.23 -1.12 4.73
CA ARG A 41 -0.97 -0.62 5.24
C ARG A 41 -0.18 0.01 4.12
N HIS A 42 0.15 1.29 4.26
CA HIS A 42 1.13 1.95 3.41
C HIS A 42 2.53 1.41 3.65
N LEU A 43 3.26 1.22 2.56
CA LEU A 43 4.63 0.74 2.59
C LEU A 43 5.61 1.88 2.30
N TRP A 44 5.43 2.57 1.16
CA TRP A 44 6.29 3.66 0.69
C TRP A 44 5.64 4.39 -0.50
N SER A 45 6.25 5.50 -0.93
CA SER A 45 5.82 6.28 -2.10
C SER A 45 7.01 6.63 -2.98
N LYS A 46 6.79 6.86 -4.28
CA LYS A 46 7.77 7.37 -5.24
C LYS A 46 7.09 8.34 -6.19
N GLY A 47 7.38 9.63 -6.02
CA GLY A 47 6.60 10.69 -6.67
C GLY A 47 5.14 10.54 -6.27
N ASP A 48 4.27 10.55 -7.27
CA ASP A 48 2.81 10.47 -7.12
C ASP A 48 2.29 9.02 -7.00
N THR A 49 3.19 8.03 -7.02
CA THR A 49 2.82 6.62 -6.86
C THR A 49 3.01 6.15 -5.42
N HIS A 50 1.96 5.55 -4.86
CA HIS A 50 1.88 5.03 -3.50
C HIS A 50 1.74 3.51 -3.50
N TYR A 51 2.48 2.85 -2.61
CA TYR A 51 2.52 1.39 -2.52
C TYR A 51 1.92 0.94 -1.19
N PHE A 52 0.99 -0.02 -1.27
CA PHE A 52 0.23 -0.54 -0.14
C PHE A 52 0.35 -2.06 -0.07
N ARG A 53 0.24 -2.57 1.15
CA ARG A 53 -0.14 -3.95 1.42
C ARG A 53 -1.56 -3.95 1.95
N VAL A 54 -2.42 -4.72 1.30
CA VAL A 54 -3.81 -4.86 1.70
C VAL A 54 -4.06 -6.30 2.12
N ASN A 55 -4.67 -6.48 3.29
CA ASN A 55 -5.07 -7.78 3.81
C ASN A 55 -6.56 -7.79 4.11
N ALA A 56 -7.31 -8.62 3.41
CA ALA A 56 -8.70 -8.89 3.71
C ALA A 56 -8.78 -10.09 4.68
N TRP A 57 -9.49 -9.91 5.78
CA TRP A 57 -9.61 -10.89 6.85
C TRP A 57 -11.03 -11.47 6.88
N ARG A 58 -11.12 -12.76 7.22
CA ARG A 58 -12.38 -13.44 7.56
C ARG A 58 -12.31 -13.93 8.99
N SER A 59 -13.41 -13.75 9.72
CA SER A 59 -13.59 -14.32 11.04
C SER A 59 -14.03 -15.75 10.88
N LEU A 60 -13.33 -16.67 11.53
CA LEU A 60 -13.64 -18.08 11.56
C LEU A 60 -14.57 -18.36 12.76
N ILE A 61 -15.38 -19.41 12.63
CA ILE A 61 -16.20 -19.90 13.74
C ILE A 61 -15.25 -20.29 14.87
N GLY A 62 -15.35 -19.59 16.01
CA GLY A 62 -14.41 -19.74 17.14
C GLY A 62 -13.67 -18.45 17.52
N GLY A 63 -13.79 -17.37 16.74
CA GLY A 63 -13.21 -16.06 17.07
C GLY A 63 -11.83 -15.80 16.45
N ASP A 64 -11.26 -16.79 15.78
CA ASP A 64 -10.00 -16.63 15.05
C ASP A 64 -10.18 -15.79 13.79
N ASN A 65 -9.19 -14.95 13.48
CA ASN A 65 -9.18 -14.14 12.27
C ASN A 65 -8.06 -14.62 11.35
N ARG A 66 -8.42 -14.85 10.08
CA ARG A 66 -7.47 -15.29 9.06
C ARG A 66 -7.50 -14.37 7.86
N ILE A 67 -6.33 -14.10 7.30
CA ILE A 67 -6.20 -13.42 6.01
C ILE A 67 -6.73 -14.36 4.92
N VAL A 68 -7.73 -13.91 4.17
CA VAL A 68 -8.33 -14.65 3.04
C VAL A 68 -7.92 -14.07 1.69
N GLN A 69 -7.47 -12.82 1.68
CA GLN A 69 -6.86 -12.17 0.52
C GLN A 69 -5.71 -11.28 0.99
N SER A 70 -4.57 -11.35 0.33
CA SER A 70 -3.47 -10.42 0.54
C SER A 70 -3.00 -9.94 -0.83
N ALA A 71 -2.67 -8.66 -0.96
CA ALA A 71 -2.10 -8.14 -2.19
C ALA A 71 -1.20 -6.94 -1.94
N PHE A 72 -0.26 -6.77 -2.84
CA PHE A 72 0.49 -5.54 -3.02
C PHE A 72 -0.22 -4.68 -4.06
N VAL A 73 -0.45 -3.43 -3.72
CA VAL A 73 -1.25 -2.50 -4.52
C VAL A 73 -0.41 -1.25 -4.75
N SER A 74 -0.33 -0.80 -6.00
CA SER A 74 0.19 0.53 -6.31
C SER A 74 -0.89 1.41 -6.91
N VAL A 75 -0.90 2.67 -6.49
CA VAL A 75 -1.88 3.67 -6.93
C VAL A 75 -1.14 4.96 -7.23
N THR A 76 -1.49 5.63 -8.32
CA THR A 76 -1.01 6.98 -8.59
C THR A 76 -2.10 8.00 -8.22
N GLU A 77 -1.73 9.05 -7.48
CA GLU A 77 -2.59 10.18 -7.11
C GLU A 77 -2.04 11.48 -7.72
N ASP A 78 -2.69 11.98 -8.78
CA ASP A 78 -2.37 13.27 -9.41
C ASP A 78 -3.52 14.25 -9.19
N GLY A 79 -3.38 15.09 -8.16
CA GLY A 79 -4.41 16.05 -7.76
C GLY A 79 -5.73 15.36 -7.39
N GLU A 80 -6.73 15.48 -8.27
CA GLU A 80 -8.04 14.82 -8.07
C GLU A 80 -8.14 13.44 -8.73
N HIS A 81 -7.15 13.02 -9.51
CA HIS A 81 -7.16 11.73 -10.20
C HIS A 81 -6.48 10.66 -9.35
N ILE A 82 -7.14 9.51 -9.17
CA ILE A 82 -6.60 8.35 -8.47
C ILE A 82 -6.74 7.14 -9.37
N GLU A 83 -5.63 6.48 -9.68
CA GLU A 83 -5.59 5.32 -10.58
C GLU A 83 -4.86 4.15 -9.95
N LEU A 84 -5.49 2.97 -9.97
CA LEU A 84 -4.85 1.71 -9.63
C LEU A 84 -3.86 1.34 -10.74
N THR A 85 -2.57 1.34 -10.45
CA THR A 85 -1.53 1.02 -11.44
C THR A 85 -1.15 -0.45 -11.45
N ASP A 86 -1.12 -1.10 -10.28
CA ASP A 86 -0.89 -2.54 -10.17
C ASP A 86 -1.61 -3.13 -8.97
N MET A 87 -2.00 -4.41 -9.10
CA MET A 87 -2.49 -5.22 -8.00
C MET A 87 -1.96 -6.65 -8.15
N THR A 88 -1.02 -7.00 -7.29
CA THR A 88 -0.41 -8.34 -7.26
C THR A 88 -0.88 -9.10 -6.01
N HIS A 89 -1.66 -10.15 -6.19
CA HIS A 89 -2.08 -11.03 -5.08
C HIS A 89 -0.89 -11.79 -4.50
N ALA A 90 -0.74 -11.69 -3.19
CA ALA A 90 0.27 -12.42 -2.43
C ALA A 90 -0.28 -13.78 -1.99
N ALA A 91 0.56 -14.81 -2.07
CA ALA A 91 0.23 -16.13 -1.55
C ALA A 91 -0.05 -16.06 -0.05
N ILE A 92 -1.09 -16.76 0.39
CA ILE A 92 -1.47 -16.87 1.80
C ILE A 92 -1.01 -18.25 2.26
N ALA A 93 -0.14 -18.28 3.26
CA ALA A 93 0.28 -19.54 3.87
C ALA A 93 -0.95 -20.23 4.49
N ALA A 94 -1.09 -21.53 4.17
CA ALA A 94 -2.23 -22.36 4.53
C ALA A 94 -2.29 -22.66 6.04
#